data_AF-A0A945ZEE6-F1
#
_entry.id   AF-A0A945ZEE6-F1
#
_cell.length_a   1.000
_cell.length_b   1.000
_cell.length_c   1.000
_cell.angle_alpha   90.00
_cell.angle_beta   90.00
_cell.angle_gamma   90.00
#
_symmetry.space_group_name_H-M   'P 1'
#
loop_
_entity.id
_entity.type
_entity.pdbx_description
1 polymer ?
#
loop_
_entity_poly.entity_id
_entity_poly.type
_entity_poly.pdbx_seq_one_letter_code
_entity_poly.pdbx_strand_id
1 'polypeptide(L)'
;LTTDLSCPLLGLFGNDDRAPSPEQVDQHEVELKKHSKNYEFHRYDDAGHGFFYYHRPMYRIEQAQDGWEKVFAFFQKHLAG
;
A
#
# COMPACT_ATOMS: atom_id res chain seq x y z
N LEU A 1 -15.65 0.12 10.04
CA LEU A 1 -15.64 1.14 8.96
C LEU A 1 -14.38 1.99 9.11
N THR A 2 -14.04 2.88 8.17
CA THR A 2 -12.81 3.71 8.24
C THR A 2 -12.70 4.43 9.58
N THR A 3 -13.80 4.89 10.16
CA THR A 3 -13.89 5.48 11.51
C THR A 3 -13.27 4.64 12.61
N ASP A 4 -13.39 3.32 12.54
CA ASP A 4 -13.00 2.39 13.61
C ASP A 4 -11.55 1.90 13.48
N LEU A 5 -10.85 2.34 12.42
CA LEU A 5 -9.42 2.03 12.23
C LEU A 5 -8.60 2.70 13.34
N SER A 6 -8.01 1.89 14.22
CA SER A 6 -7.28 2.32 15.42
C SER A 6 -5.76 2.18 15.30
N CYS A 7 -5.26 1.64 14.20
CA CYS A 7 -3.83 1.45 13.96
C CYS A 7 -3.34 2.28 12.76
N PRO A 8 -2.02 2.57 12.69
CA PRO A 8 -1.39 3.06 11.47
C PRO A 8 -1.60 2.08 10.32
N LEU A 9 -1.77 2.60 9.09
CA LEU A 9 -1.99 1.78 7.89
C LEU A 9 -0.92 2.04 6.82
N LEU A 10 -0.24 0.99 6.38
CA LEU A 10 0.60 1.04 5.18
C LEU A 10 -0.17 0.46 3.99
N GLY A 11 -0.20 1.19 2.86
CA GLY A 11 -0.77 0.73 1.61
C GLY A 11 0.27 0.76 0.49
N LEU A 12 0.44 -0.38 -0.21
CA LEU A 12 1.34 -0.52 -1.35
C LEU A 12 0.50 -0.92 -2.57
N PHE A 13 0.39 -0.03 -3.54
CA PHE A 13 -0.52 -0.18 -4.68
C PHE A 13 0.23 -0.10 -6.01
N GLY A 14 -0.22 -0.87 -6.99
CA GLY A 14 0.24 -0.76 -8.38
C GLY A 14 -0.69 0.15 -9.18
N ASN A 15 -0.14 1.06 -9.98
CA ASN A 15 -0.93 1.98 -10.82
C ASN A 15 -1.57 1.29 -12.03
N ASP A 16 -1.07 0.11 -12.42
CA ASP A 16 -1.67 -0.72 -13.49
C ASP A 16 -2.68 -1.73 -12.94
N ASP A 17 -2.93 -1.72 -11.62
CA ASP A 17 -3.93 -2.59 -11.00
C ASP A 17 -5.35 -2.12 -11.39
N ARG A 18 -6.25 -3.10 -11.55
CA ARG A 18 -7.66 -2.88 -11.85
C ARG A 18 -8.57 -3.25 -10.68
N ALA A 19 -8.02 -3.91 -9.65
CA ALA A 19 -8.75 -4.38 -8.49
C ALA A 19 -7.81 -4.43 -7.25
N PRO A 20 -7.56 -3.28 -6.59
CA PRO A 20 -8.22 -1.98 -6.77
C PRO A 20 -7.63 -1.16 -7.93
N SER A 21 -8.46 -0.36 -8.61
CA SER A 21 -7.96 0.66 -9.56
C SER A 21 -7.38 1.89 -8.83
N PRO A 22 -6.53 2.71 -9.48
CA PRO A 22 -6.00 3.93 -8.87
C PRO A 22 -7.08 4.87 -8.31
N GLU A 23 -8.22 4.98 -9.00
CA GLU A 23 -9.34 5.82 -8.55
C GLU A 23 -10.01 5.25 -7.29
N GLN A 24 -10.05 3.92 -7.13
CA GLN A 24 -10.53 3.30 -5.90
C GLN A 24 -9.56 3.53 -4.74
N VAL A 25 -8.24 3.50 -5.01
CA VAL A 25 -7.22 3.87 -4.02
C VAL A 25 -7.38 5.33 -3.61
N ASP A 26 -7.67 6.24 -4.54
CA ASP A 26 -7.96 7.64 -4.24
C ASP A 26 -9.20 7.79 -3.33
N GLN A 27 -10.27 7.03 -3.59
CA GLN A 27 -11.46 7.03 -2.74
C GLN A 27 -11.13 6.57 -1.31
N HIS A 28 -10.30 5.55 -1.16
CA HIS A 28 -9.84 5.10 0.16
C HIS A 28 -9.01 6.19 0.86
N GLU A 29 -8.11 6.84 0.14
CA GLU A 29 -7.26 7.90 0.68
C GLU A 29 -8.08 9.12 1.14
N VAL A 30 -9.12 9.51 0.39
CA VAL A 30 -10.03 10.59 0.77
C VAL A 30 -10.73 10.31 2.11
N GLU A 31 -11.25 9.09 2.31
CA GLU A 31 -11.92 8.74 3.57
C GLU A 31 -10.93 8.64 4.73
N LEU A 32 -9.70 8.14 4.50
CA LEU A 32 -8.64 8.14 5.52
C LEU A 32 -8.27 9.57 5.96
N LYS A 33 -8.11 10.50 5.01
CA LYS A 33 -7.86 11.93 5.29
C LYS A 33 -9.01 12.56 6.06
N LYS A 34 -10.26 12.32 5.63
CA LYS A 34 -11.48 12.83 6.27
C LYS A 34 -11.59 12.43 7.74
N HIS A 35 -11.11 11.24 8.08
CA HIS A 35 -11.09 10.73 9.46
C HIS A 35 -9.75 10.93 10.17
N SER A 36 -8.84 11.73 9.61
CA SER A 36 -7.51 12.03 10.15
C SER A 36 -6.74 10.77 10.59
N LYS A 37 -6.83 9.70 9.80
CA LYS A 37 -6.16 8.43 10.09
C LYS A 37 -4.66 8.55 9.85
N ASN A 38 -3.89 7.79 10.62
CA ASN A 38 -2.45 7.65 10.40
C ASN A 38 -2.24 6.61 9.29
N TYR A 39 -1.80 7.03 8.11
CA TYR A 39 -1.57 6.15 6.98
C TYR A 39 -0.40 6.59 6.11
N GLU A 40 0.18 5.63 5.38
CA GLU A 40 1.25 5.81 4.41
C GLU A 40 0.88 5.02 3.15
N PHE A 41 0.57 5.71 2.05
CA PHE A 41 0.25 5.08 0.77
C PHE A 41 1.40 5.28 -0.21
N HIS A 42 1.84 4.20 -0.83
CA HIS A 42 2.85 4.20 -1.89
C HIS A 42 2.28 3.55 -3.13
N ARG A 43 2.52 4.17 -4.27
CA ARG A 43 2.03 3.73 -5.57
C ARG A 43 3.18 3.52 -6.52
N TYR A 44 3.06 2.51 -7.35
CA TYR A 44 4.10 2.07 -8.26
C TYR A 44 3.63 2.06 -9.70
N ASP A 45 4.33 2.79 -10.56
CA ASP A 45 4.18 2.67 -12.01
C ASP A 45 4.71 1.30 -12.49
N ASP A 46 4.17 0.83 -13.61
CA ASP A 46 4.48 -0.48 -14.24
C ASP A 46 4.19 -1.71 -13.36
N ALA A 47 3.45 -1.53 -12.26
CA ALA A 47 3.00 -2.58 -11.37
C ALA A 47 1.48 -2.71 -11.40
N GLY A 48 1.02 -3.93 -11.69
CA GLY A 48 -0.38 -4.31 -11.59
C GLY A 48 -0.66 -5.14 -10.34
N HIS A 49 -1.80 -5.82 -10.34
CA HIS A 49 -2.16 -6.73 -9.26
C HIS A 49 -1.05 -7.74 -8.95
N GLY A 50 -0.89 -8.09 -7.67
CA GLY A 50 0.05 -9.12 -7.20
C GLY A 50 1.50 -8.92 -7.64
N PHE A 51 1.97 -7.68 -7.79
CA PHE A 51 3.35 -7.38 -8.13
C PHE A 51 4.39 -7.89 -7.12
N PHE A 52 3.95 -8.34 -5.94
CA PHE A 52 4.74 -9.05 -4.92
C PHE A 52 4.85 -10.58 -5.14
N TYR A 53 4.10 -11.16 -6.08
CA TYR A 53 4.02 -12.62 -6.25
C TYR A 53 5.25 -13.17 -6.97
N TYR A 54 6.34 -13.37 -6.24
CA TYR A 54 7.66 -13.80 -6.75
C TYR A 54 7.65 -15.03 -7.69
N HIS A 55 6.63 -15.87 -7.59
CA HIS A 55 6.48 -17.11 -8.36
C HIS A 55 5.56 -16.96 -9.59
N ARG A 56 5.09 -15.75 -9.92
CA ARG A 56 4.16 -15.47 -11.02
C ARG A 56 4.75 -14.46 -12.01
N PRO A 57 4.33 -14.46 -13.29
CA PRO A 57 4.81 -13.49 -14.29
C PRO A 57 4.49 -12.02 -13.98
N MET A 58 3.49 -11.77 -13.12
CA MET A 58 3.11 -10.42 -12.68
C MET A 58 4.08 -9.83 -11.64
N TYR A 59 5.07 -10.59 -11.17
CA TYR A 59 6.08 -10.10 -10.24
C TYR A 59 6.82 -8.89 -10.82
N ARG A 60 7.04 -7.88 -9.99
CA ARG A 60 7.83 -6.68 -10.33
C ARG A 60 8.89 -6.51 -9.25
N ILE A 61 10.12 -6.93 -9.58
CA ILE A 61 11.20 -7.08 -8.59
C ILE A 61 11.49 -5.75 -7.90
N GLU A 62 11.66 -4.68 -8.66
CA GLU A 62 12.05 -3.37 -8.13
C GLU A 62 10.99 -2.82 -7.17
N GLN A 63 9.73 -2.80 -7.61
CA GLN A 63 8.57 -2.33 -6.84
C GLN A 63 8.33 -3.21 -5.60
N ALA A 64 8.52 -4.54 -5.72
CA ALA A 64 8.36 -5.44 -4.59
C ALA A 64 9.49 -5.31 -3.57
N GLN A 65 10.74 -5.11 -4.00
CA GLN A 65 11.87 -4.89 -3.09
C GLN A 65 11.72 -3.58 -2.32
N ASP A 66 11.45 -2.49 -3.02
CA ASP A 66 11.19 -1.18 -2.42
C ASP A 66 9.93 -1.20 -1.53
N GLY A 67 8.91 -1.97 -1.91
CA GLY A 67 7.75 -2.24 -1.07
C GLY A 67 8.11 -3.01 0.22
N TRP A 68 8.98 -4.02 0.16
CA TRP A 68 9.47 -4.71 1.35
C TRP A 68 10.27 -3.81 2.29
N GLU A 69 11.12 -2.93 1.75
CA GLU A 69 11.86 -1.95 2.55
C GLU A 69 10.92 -1.05 3.34
N LYS A 70 9.83 -0.59 2.70
CA LYS A 70 8.78 0.19 3.37
C LYS A 70 8.03 -0.59 4.44
N VAL A 71 7.72 -1.87 4.20
CA VAL A 71 7.11 -2.74 5.22
C VAL A 71 8.00 -2.81 6.47
N PHE A 72 9.30 -3.05 6.30
CA PHE A 72 10.21 -3.13 7.43
C PHE A 72 10.37 -1.77 8.13
N ALA A 73 10.51 -0.68 7.38
CA ALA A 73 10.60 0.66 7.94
C ALA A 73 9.33 1.03 8.74
N PHE A 74 8.15 0.69 8.22
CA PHE A 74 6.87 0.92 8.88
C PHE A 74 6.75 0.13 10.19
N PHE A 75 7.11 -1.15 10.18
CA PHE A 75 7.13 -1.96 11.41
C PHE A 75 8.16 -1.46 12.40
N GLN A 76 9.36 -1.08 11.96
CA GLN A 76 10.37 -0.49 12.85
C GLN A 76 9.83 0.78 13.51
N LYS A 77 9.16 1.66 12.76
CA LYS A 77 8.59 2.91 13.28
C LYS A 77 7.48 2.68 14.33
N HIS A 78 6.67 1.63 14.17
CA HIS A 78 5.46 1.45 14.96
C HIS A 78 5.50 0.31 16.00
N LEU A 79 6.43 -0.64 15.84
CA LEU A 79 6.50 -1.85 16.66
C LEU A 79 7.88 -2.09 17.29
N ALA A 80 8.89 -1.28 16.97
CA ALA A 80 10.15 -1.33 17.73
C ALA A 80 9.92 -0.71 19.11
N GLY A 81 9.82 -1.59 20.12
CA GLY A 81 9.83 -1.23 21.54
C GLY A 81 11.25 -1.09 22.07
#